data_AF-A0A9E1J565-F1
#
_entry.id   AF-A0A9E1J565-F1
#
_cell.length_a   1.000
_cell.length_b   1.000
_cell.length_c   1.000
_cell.angle_alpha   90.00
_cell.angle_beta   90.00
_cell.angle_gamma   90.00
#
_symmetry.space_group_name_H-M   'P 1'
#
loop_
_entity.id
_entity.type
_entity.pdbx_description
1 polymer ?
#
loop_
_entity_poly.entity_id
_entity_poly.type
_entity_poly.pdbx_seq_one_letter_code
_entity_poly.pdbx_strand_id
1 'polypeptide(L)'
;LPELGVLRESDGSWYLREEAGGLILGPYEKGAPICYPDGPAADAEYELFPEDLDRLNPHIEAAINRVPAFGEVGVKRVYNGAIAYTPDGSPIIGPAWGLRNFWLNEGHSFGVTAAGGAGWQLAHWMIEGEPTIDMLGVDPRRFGAYANAGYLKAKNEEAYANVFTIHYPDEERSAGRPLRQAPCYDRLADLGAVFGQKAGWERANWFAPPGTPQQDDWSFRRSAWFEHVGNECRNVAENVGVLDMTAFAKCRISGPGAEAFLDHLIANRLPKAVGRVNLCHALNSQGGVHSEFTILREAADSFYLVSAGVYQRLDHDWLWRHMPQDGSVGMVNLTNAKGVLVVAGPKSRILMQRVSGANFESNAFPWLSSRDISVGQAPATAMRVNYVGELGWELHHDIEYQNHIFDALMAAGSDLGLKPFGIRAMDSLRYEKSYRMVGTEISIEYAAYESGLDRFVHPDKGDFIGREALLAWRERGFANSFVTLEVHDVTDADALGNNPIYQGNELVGRATGGNYGFRLGKSLALAMVRPELAALGTELRMNILGSDHKVTVIEESPYDPKNERLRA
;
A
#
# COMPACT_ATOMS: atom_id res chain seq x y z
N LEU A 1 9.02 45.22 15.43
CA LEU A 1 9.37 43.88 15.93
C LEU A 1 9.46 42.95 14.72
N PRO A 2 10.21 41.83 14.76
CA PRO A 2 10.13 40.83 13.70
C PRO A 2 8.69 40.28 13.62
N GLU A 3 8.28 39.86 12.42
CA GLU A 3 6.99 39.18 12.21
C GLU A 3 6.87 37.95 13.11
N LEU A 4 5.69 37.73 13.69
CA LEU A 4 5.43 36.59 14.56
C LEU A 4 5.46 35.27 13.76
N GLY A 5 5.97 34.21 14.39
CA GLY A 5 5.88 32.87 13.82
C GLY A 5 4.43 32.40 13.71
N VAL A 6 4.12 31.64 12.64
CA VAL A 6 2.82 31.00 12.49
C VAL A 6 2.64 29.95 13.59
N LEU A 7 1.53 30.02 14.31
CA LEU A 7 1.15 29.05 15.33
C LEU A 7 0.17 28.03 14.75
N ARG A 8 0.36 26.78 15.14
CA ARG A 8 -0.57 25.68 14.89
C ARG A 8 -0.83 24.99 16.22
N GLU A 9 -2.11 24.84 16.58
CA GLU A 9 -2.51 24.26 17.86
C GLU A 9 -3.51 23.13 17.57
N SER A 10 -3.06 21.89 17.77
CA SER A 10 -3.81 20.68 17.39
C SER A 10 -5.01 20.42 18.32
N ASP A 11 -4.85 20.64 19.63
CA ASP A 11 -5.86 20.26 20.63
C ASP A 11 -7.14 21.11 20.47
N GLY A 12 -6.98 22.40 20.18
CA GLY A 12 -8.03 23.35 19.84
C GLY A 12 -8.35 23.44 18.35
N SER A 13 -7.59 22.76 17.49
CA SER A 13 -7.82 22.67 16.03
C SER A 13 -7.87 24.03 15.31
N TRP A 14 -6.79 24.81 15.42
CA TRP A 14 -6.67 26.09 14.71
C TRP A 14 -5.22 26.47 14.37
N TYR A 15 -5.05 27.33 13.37
CA TYR A 15 -3.80 28.06 13.15
C TYR A 15 -3.98 29.57 13.34
N LEU A 16 -2.91 30.26 13.70
CA LEU A 16 -2.88 31.71 13.90
C LEU A 16 -1.61 32.29 13.28
N ARG A 17 -1.72 33.42 12.58
CA ARG A 17 -0.54 34.19 12.12
C ARG A 17 -0.77 35.69 12.25
N GLU A 18 0.32 36.45 12.21
CA GLU A 18 0.25 37.91 12.08
C GLU A 18 -0.33 38.30 10.72
N GLU A 19 -1.17 39.33 10.69
CA GLU A 19 -1.77 39.88 9.47
C GLU A 19 -1.91 41.40 9.60
N ALA A 20 -1.06 42.15 8.88
CA ALA A 20 -1.08 43.61 8.80
C ALA A 20 -1.15 44.33 10.17
N GLY A 21 -0.37 43.86 11.14
CA GLY A 21 -0.35 44.37 12.52
C GLY A 21 -1.48 43.86 13.42
N GLY A 22 -2.33 42.96 12.92
CA GLY A 22 -3.31 42.19 13.67
C GLY A 22 -3.02 40.69 13.61
N LEU A 23 -4.04 39.87 13.88
CA LEU A 23 -3.97 38.41 13.88
C LEU A 23 -5.07 37.83 13.00
N ILE A 24 -4.77 36.74 12.28
CA ILE A 24 -5.75 35.94 11.55
C ILE A 24 -5.80 34.53 12.14
N LEU A 25 -7.00 34.10 12.52
CA LEU A 25 -7.30 32.77 13.05
C LEU A 25 -7.99 31.94 11.97
N GLY A 26 -7.54 30.70 11.77
CA GLY A 26 -8.22 29.71 10.92
C GLY A 26 -8.53 28.44 11.71
N PRO A 27 -9.77 28.29 12.22
CA PRO A 27 -10.24 27.07 12.87
C PRO A 27 -10.58 25.95 11.88
N TYR A 28 -10.60 24.71 12.39
CA TYR A 28 -11.13 23.53 11.71
C TYR A 28 -12.16 22.83 12.60
N GLU A 29 -13.43 23.09 12.34
CA GLU A 29 -14.54 22.51 13.11
C GLU A 29 -14.92 21.09 12.66
N LYS A 30 -15.58 20.35 13.55
CA LYS A 30 -16.26 19.10 13.16
C LYS A 30 -17.67 19.42 12.67
N GLY A 31 -18.10 18.72 11.62
CA GLY A 31 -19.44 18.85 11.06
C GLY A 31 -19.60 19.98 10.02
N ALA A 32 -18.50 20.54 9.51
CA ALA A 32 -18.54 21.43 8.35
C ALA A 32 -19.15 20.68 7.16
N PRO A 33 -20.28 21.15 6.59
CA PRO A 33 -20.93 20.45 5.49
C PRO A 33 -20.19 20.69 4.18
N ILE A 34 -20.33 19.76 3.24
CA ILE A 34 -20.01 20.09 1.84
C ILE A 34 -20.87 21.26 1.34
N CYS A 35 -20.25 22.20 0.62
CA CYS A 35 -20.94 23.40 0.13
C CYS A 35 -21.22 23.38 -1.39
N TYR A 36 -20.48 22.60 -2.17
CA TYR A 36 -20.64 22.48 -3.63
C TYR A 36 -20.67 21.03 -4.10
N PRO A 37 -21.70 20.22 -3.74
CA PRO A 37 -21.83 18.84 -4.20
C PRO A 37 -21.83 18.70 -5.73
N ASP A 38 -22.47 19.65 -6.41
CA ASP A 38 -22.65 19.66 -7.86
C ASP A 38 -21.77 20.72 -8.55
N GLY A 39 -20.79 21.25 -7.82
CA GLY A 39 -19.99 22.40 -8.22
C GLY A 39 -20.67 23.75 -7.95
N PRO A 40 -19.90 24.86 -8.00
CA PRO A 40 -20.47 26.20 -7.93
C PRO A 40 -21.25 26.55 -9.21
N ALA A 41 -22.04 27.63 -9.15
CA ALA A 41 -22.70 28.17 -10.34
C ALA A 41 -21.67 28.61 -11.40
N ALA A 42 -22.04 28.58 -12.68
CA ALA A 42 -21.13 28.87 -13.80
C ALA A 42 -20.59 30.32 -13.79
N ASP A 43 -21.29 31.23 -13.13
CA ASP A 43 -20.95 32.65 -12.97
C ASP A 43 -20.39 32.99 -11.58
N ALA A 44 -20.09 31.98 -10.73
CA ALA A 44 -19.53 32.20 -9.41
C ALA A 44 -18.11 32.82 -9.49
N GLU A 45 -17.95 34.01 -8.90
CA GLU A 45 -16.68 34.74 -8.85
C GLU A 45 -16.53 35.45 -7.49
N TYR A 46 -15.40 35.25 -6.80
CA TYR A 46 -15.10 35.85 -5.49
C TYR A 46 -16.19 35.64 -4.41
N GLU A 47 -16.98 34.58 -4.52
CA GLU A 47 -18.07 34.30 -3.58
C GLU A 47 -17.55 33.86 -2.20
N LEU A 48 -18.18 34.42 -1.16
CA LEU A 48 -18.02 33.98 0.22
C LEU A 48 -19.41 33.60 0.75
N PHE A 49 -19.43 32.59 1.60
CA PHE A 49 -20.62 32.19 2.33
C PHE A 49 -20.91 33.18 3.48
N PRO A 50 -22.15 33.23 3.97
CA PRO A 50 -22.47 33.95 5.20
C PRO A 50 -21.54 33.53 6.35
N GLU A 51 -21.15 34.50 7.17
CA GLU A 51 -20.39 34.22 8.38
C GLU A 51 -21.19 33.39 9.39
N ASP A 52 -20.52 32.47 10.05
CA ASP A 52 -21.08 31.64 11.12
C ASP A 52 -19.98 31.51 12.18
N LEU A 53 -19.94 32.48 13.10
CA LEU A 53 -18.97 32.47 14.20
C LEU A 53 -19.39 31.50 15.31
N ASP A 54 -20.69 31.28 15.47
CA ASP A 54 -21.23 30.44 16.54
C ASP A 54 -20.74 28.99 16.42
N ARG A 55 -20.66 28.45 15.20
CA ARG A 55 -20.07 27.12 14.98
C ARG A 55 -18.58 27.04 15.34
N LEU A 56 -17.87 28.17 15.37
CA LEU A 56 -16.43 28.26 15.61
C LEU A 56 -16.08 28.61 17.07
N ASN A 57 -17.07 28.96 17.90
CA ASN A 57 -16.87 29.43 19.27
C ASN A 57 -15.90 28.57 20.11
N PRO A 58 -16.01 27.22 20.14
CA PRO A 58 -15.08 26.41 20.93
C PRO A 58 -13.61 26.58 20.54
N HIS A 59 -13.35 26.77 19.24
CA HIS A 59 -12.00 26.96 18.70
C HIS A 59 -11.47 28.37 18.95
N ILE A 60 -12.36 29.37 18.87
CA ILE A 60 -12.05 30.78 19.19
C ILE A 60 -11.69 30.90 20.69
N GLU A 61 -12.48 30.30 21.58
CA GLU A 61 -12.19 30.27 23.02
C GLU A 61 -10.85 29.59 23.32
N ALA A 62 -10.56 28.47 22.66
CA ALA A 62 -9.25 27.80 22.77
C ALA A 62 -8.10 28.71 22.31
N ALA A 63 -8.27 29.44 21.21
CA ALA A 63 -7.30 30.41 20.71
C ALA A 63 -7.08 31.58 21.70
N ILE A 64 -8.15 32.13 22.28
CA ILE A 64 -8.06 33.19 23.30
C ILE A 64 -7.31 32.68 24.54
N ASN A 65 -7.62 31.47 24.99
CA ASN A 65 -6.92 30.87 26.15
C ASN A 65 -5.41 30.71 25.90
N ARG A 66 -5.01 30.36 24.66
CA ARG A 66 -3.60 30.22 24.30
C ARG A 66 -2.92 31.57 24.03
N VAL A 67 -3.63 32.51 23.41
CA VAL A 67 -3.15 33.82 23.00
C VAL A 67 -4.12 34.90 23.51
N PRO A 68 -4.04 35.31 24.80
CA PRO A 68 -5.01 36.21 25.41
C PRO A 68 -5.23 37.53 24.67
N ALA A 69 -4.17 38.09 24.07
CA ALA A 69 -4.23 39.30 23.27
C ALA A 69 -5.22 39.21 22.09
N PHE A 70 -5.48 38.00 21.56
CA PHE A 70 -6.48 37.80 20.50
C PHE A 70 -7.91 38.15 20.97
N GLY A 71 -8.22 37.90 22.24
CA GLY A 71 -9.53 38.22 22.83
C GLY A 71 -9.73 39.71 23.13
N GLU A 72 -8.67 40.52 23.08
CA GLU A 72 -8.71 41.94 23.44
C GLU A 72 -8.93 42.88 22.23
N VAL A 73 -8.70 42.39 21.00
CA VAL A 73 -8.56 43.26 19.79
C VAL A 73 -9.78 43.31 18.87
N GLY A 74 -10.84 42.55 19.17
CA GLY A 74 -12.10 42.53 18.41
C GLY A 74 -12.01 41.89 17.01
N VAL A 75 -13.14 41.45 16.47
CA VAL A 75 -13.21 40.82 15.14
C VAL A 75 -13.36 41.88 14.05
N LYS A 76 -12.39 41.96 13.14
CA LYS A 76 -12.42 42.91 12.01
C LYS A 76 -13.21 42.38 10.81
N ARG A 77 -13.06 41.10 10.48
CA ARG A 77 -13.67 40.46 9.31
C ARG A 77 -13.66 38.94 9.45
N VAL A 78 -14.69 38.29 8.90
CA VAL A 78 -14.80 36.84 8.79
C VAL A 78 -14.79 36.44 7.31
N TYR A 79 -14.05 35.40 6.97
CA TYR A 79 -14.03 34.81 5.63
C TYR A 79 -14.53 33.37 5.74
N ASN A 80 -15.69 33.09 5.15
CA ASN A 80 -16.22 31.74 5.02
C ASN A 80 -16.23 31.39 3.53
N GLY A 81 -15.37 30.47 3.10
CA GLY A 81 -15.15 30.16 1.69
C GLY A 81 -14.99 28.67 1.45
N ALA A 82 -15.06 28.27 0.19
CA ALA A 82 -14.92 26.87 -0.20
C ALA A 82 -13.44 26.48 -0.38
N ILE A 83 -13.10 25.27 0.05
CA ILE A 83 -11.81 24.62 -0.20
C ILE A 83 -12.09 23.27 -0.85
N ALA A 84 -11.37 22.93 -1.91
CA ALA A 84 -11.51 21.64 -2.57
C ALA A 84 -10.76 20.56 -1.75
N TYR A 85 -11.48 19.52 -1.35
CA TYR A 85 -10.94 18.35 -0.66
C TYR A 85 -11.08 17.08 -1.52
N THR A 86 -10.21 16.13 -1.26
CA THR A 86 -10.30 14.75 -1.73
C THR A 86 -10.57 13.82 -0.54
N PRO A 87 -10.95 12.55 -0.78
CA PRO A 87 -11.32 11.63 0.29
C PRO A 87 -10.26 11.36 1.38
N ASP A 88 -8.99 11.61 1.08
CA ASP A 88 -7.88 11.46 2.03
C ASP A 88 -7.29 12.82 2.47
N GLY A 89 -7.76 13.93 1.90
CA GLY A 89 -7.28 15.29 2.15
C GLY A 89 -6.07 15.69 1.32
N SER A 90 -5.43 14.76 0.60
CA SER A 90 -4.27 15.00 -0.27
C SER A 90 -4.70 15.38 -1.68
N PRO A 91 -4.01 16.28 -2.39
CA PRO A 91 -4.40 16.66 -3.75
C PRO A 91 -4.31 15.48 -4.74
N ILE A 92 -4.86 15.69 -5.93
CA ILE A 92 -4.68 14.80 -7.09
C ILE A 92 -3.81 15.51 -8.13
N ILE A 93 -2.59 14.99 -8.33
CA ILE A 93 -1.55 15.59 -9.16
C ILE A 93 -0.97 14.53 -10.08
N GLY A 94 -1.19 14.65 -11.38
CA GLY A 94 -0.65 13.71 -12.37
C GLY A 94 -1.63 13.35 -13.49
N PRO A 95 -1.35 12.29 -14.26
CA PRO A 95 -2.18 11.91 -15.39
C PRO A 95 -3.55 11.39 -14.96
N ALA A 96 -4.60 11.78 -15.68
CA ALA A 96 -5.93 11.24 -15.44
C ALA A 96 -6.07 9.80 -15.94
N TRP A 97 -6.79 8.99 -15.16
CA TRP A 97 -7.13 7.61 -15.52
C TRP A 97 -7.97 7.55 -16.81
N GLY A 98 -7.54 6.74 -17.78
CA GLY A 98 -8.31 6.42 -18.98
C GLY A 98 -8.36 7.53 -20.05
N LEU A 99 -7.65 8.65 -19.84
CA LEU A 99 -7.58 9.76 -20.78
C LEU A 99 -6.13 10.00 -21.21
N ARG A 100 -5.92 10.20 -22.50
CA ARG A 100 -4.60 10.55 -23.06
C ARG A 100 -4.42 12.06 -23.02
N ASN A 101 -3.23 12.52 -22.62
CA ASN A 101 -2.87 13.94 -22.55
C ASN A 101 -3.81 14.81 -21.70
N PHE A 102 -4.45 14.21 -20.69
CA PHE A 102 -5.25 14.92 -19.70
C PHE A 102 -4.60 14.76 -18.33
N TRP A 103 -4.42 15.89 -17.64
CA TRP A 103 -3.65 15.97 -16.41
C TRP A 103 -4.45 16.71 -15.35
N LEU A 104 -4.28 16.30 -14.10
CA LEU A 104 -4.98 16.84 -12.95
C LEU A 104 -3.98 17.51 -12.02
N ASN A 105 -4.39 18.65 -11.45
CA ASN A 105 -3.72 19.35 -10.37
C ASN A 105 -4.78 20.01 -9.48
N GLU A 106 -5.58 19.18 -8.82
CA GLU A 106 -6.84 19.58 -8.18
C GLU A 106 -6.95 19.06 -6.74
N GLY A 107 -8.01 19.46 -6.03
CA GLY A 107 -8.31 18.95 -4.67
C GLY A 107 -7.29 19.41 -3.61
N HIS A 108 -6.72 20.60 -3.80
CA HIS A 108 -5.72 21.14 -2.90
C HIS A 108 -6.33 21.74 -1.62
N SER A 109 -6.28 20.99 -0.53
CA SER A 109 -6.62 21.48 0.81
C SER A 109 -5.66 22.58 1.31
N PHE A 110 -4.37 22.48 0.94
CA PHE A 110 -3.31 23.44 1.28
C PHE A 110 -2.60 23.97 0.01
N GLY A 111 -3.39 24.47 -0.95
CA GLY A 111 -2.91 24.78 -2.30
C GLY A 111 -1.81 25.82 -2.40
N VAL A 112 -1.87 26.89 -1.60
CA VAL A 112 -0.82 27.94 -1.62
C VAL A 112 0.54 27.37 -1.23
N THR A 113 0.57 26.50 -0.20
CA THR A 113 1.80 25.86 0.26
C THR A 113 2.33 24.83 -0.74
N ALA A 114 1.44 24.05 -1.36
CA ALA A 114 1.82 22.96 -2.26
C ALA A 114 2.09 23.40 -3.70
N ALA A 115 1.59 24.57 -4.13
CA ALA A 115 1.55 24.99 -5.53
C ALA A 115 2.91 24.93 -6.25
N GLY A 116 3.98 25.39 -5.61
CA GLY A 116 5.32 25.40 -6.20
C GLY A 116 5.83 23.99 -6.54
N GLY A 117 5.79 23.08 -5.55
CA GLY A 117 6.22 21.70 -5.73
C GLY A 117 5.32 20.91 -6.69
N ALA A 118 4.00 21.07 -6.56
CA ALA A 118 3.03 20.43 -7.43
C ALA A 118 3.20 20.86 -8.90
N GLY A 119 3.36 22.17 -9.14
CA GLY A 119 3.60 22.72 -10.47
C GLY A 119 4.92 22.24 -11.07
N TRP A 120 5.98 22.18 -10.28
CA TRP A 120 7.28 21.67 -10.72
C TRP A 120 7.21 20.20 -11.14
N GLN A 121 6.69 19.32 -10.27
CA GLN A 121 6.63 17.89 -10.57
C GLN A 121 5.70 17.60 -11.75
N LEU A 122 4.56 18.28 -11.84
CA LEU A 122 3.65 18.08 -12.97
C LEU A 122 4.25 18.56 -14.30
N ALA A 123 4.92 19.72 -14.31
CA ALA A 123 5.60 20.21 -15.51
C ALA A 123 6.72 19.28 -15.95
N HIS A 124 7.52 18.77 -15.01
CA HIS A 124 8.56 17.79 -15.31
C HIS A 124 7.96 16.50 -15.89
N TRP A 125 6.88 15.99 -15.29
CA TRP A 125 6.20 14.79 -15.77
C TRP A 125 5.64 14.98 -17.19
N MET A 126 5.08 16.14 -17.52
CA MET A 126 4.59 16.43 -18.87
C MET A 126 5.70 16.48 -19.93
N ILE A 127 6.89 16.97 -19.57
CA ILE A 127 7.99 17.21 -20.51
C ILE A 127 8.86 15.96 -20.66
N GLU A 128 9.26 15.35 -19.54
CA GLU A 128 10.21 14.23 -19.49
C GLU A 128 9.50 12.86 -19.47
N GLY A 129 8.17 12.85 -19.33
CA GLY A 129 7.36 11.63 -19.30
C GLY A 129 7.23 10.97 -17.93
N GLU A 130 8.02 11.39 -16.93
CA GLU A 130 8.06 10.85 -15.56
C GLU A 130 8.30 11.96 -14.52
N PRO A 131 7.83 11.84 -13.27
CA PRO A 131 8.18 12.75 -12.19
C PRO A 131 9.56 12.41 -11.59
N THR A 132 10.17 13.34 -10.85
CA THR A 132 11.50 13.11 -10.25
C THR A 132 11.45 12.41 -8.89
N ILE A 133 10.28 12.38 -8.26
CA ILE A 133 10.02 11.75 -6.96
C ILE A 133 8.77 10.89 -7.04
N ASP A 134 8.59 9.99 -6.07
CA ASP A 134 7.38 9.20 -5.94
C ASP A 134 6.16 10.09 -5.72
N MET A 135 5.17 9.94 -6.59
CA MET A 135 3.93 10.74 -6.56
C MET A 135 2.73 9.91 -6.06
N LEU A 136 2.91 8.68 -5.58
CA LEU A 136 1.79 7.75 -5.30
C LEU A 136 0.79 8.31 -4.27
N GLY A 137 1.27 9.09 -3.29
CA GLY A 137 0.43 9.73 -2.28
C GLY A 137 -0.49 10.84 -2.84
N VAL A 138 -0.18 11.36 -4.02
CA VAL A 138 -0.96 12.41 -4.71
C VAL A 138 -1.42 12.00 -6.12
N ASP A 139 -1.07 10.80 -6.60
CA ASP A 139 -1.45 10.34 -7.94
C ASP A 139 -2.98 10.18 -8.02
N PRO A 140 -3.66 10.70 -9.07
CA PRO A 140 -5.10 10.55 -9.24
C PRO A 140 -5.58 9.09 -9.31
N ARG A 141 -4.72 8.18 -9.76
CA ARG A 141 -4.99 6.76 -9.96
C ARG A 141 -4.96 5.96 -8.64
N ARG A 142 -4.67 6.57 -7.49
CA ARG A 142 -4.85 5.92 -6.17
C ARG A 142 -6.32 5.69 -5.80
N PHE A 143 -7.24 6.45 -6.43
CA PHE A 143 -8.68 6.25 -6.28
C PHE A 143 -9.25 5.38 -7.38
N GLY A 144 -10.36 4.69 -7.10
CA GLY A 144 -11.07 3.82 -8.04
C GLY A 144 -12.48 4.31 -8.36
N ALA A 145 -13.24 3.55 -9.15
CA ALA A 145 -14.64 3.87 -9.46
C ALA A 145 -15.57 3.80 -8.22
N TYR A 146 -15.09 3.21 -7.12
CA TYR A 146 -15.79 3.15 -5.84
C TYR A 146 -15.96 4.53 -5.19
N ALA A 147 -15.07 5.48 -5.50
CA ALA A 147 -15.11 6.84 -4.97
C ALA A 147 -16.15 7.69 -5.72
N ASN A 148 -17.42 7.28 -5.64
CA ASN A 148 -18.55 7.98 -6.22
C ASN A 148 -18.97 9.20 -5.37
N ALA A 149 -19.94 9.99 -5.85
CA ALA A 149 -20.39 11.21 -5.17
C ALA A 149 -20.78 11.01 -3.69
N GLY A 150 -21.44 9.88 -3.36
CA GLY A 150 -21.81 9.57 -1.98
C GLY A 150 -20.59 9.32 -1.08
N TYR A 151 -19.62 8.56 -1.59
CA TYR A 151 -18.35 8.33 -0.90
C TYR A 151 -17.53 9.62 -0.75
N LEU A 152 -17.43 10.43 -1.83
CA LEU A 152 -16.71 11.70 -1.83
C LEU A 152 -17.26 12.65 -0.76
N LYS A 153 -18.59 12.79 -0.64
CA LYS A 153 -19.21 13.61 0.40
C LYS A 153 -18.79 13.18 1.79
N ALA A 154 -19.03 11.91 2.14
CA ALA A 154 -18.76 11.40 3.47
C ALA A 154 -17.27 11.51 3.84
N LYS A 155 -16.38 11.20 2.89
CA LYS A 155 -14.93 11.22 3.12
C LYS A 155 -14.34 12.62 3.12
N ASN A 156 -14.87 13.57 2.34
CA ASN A 156 -14.39 14.95 2.38
C ASN A 156 -14.75 15.63 3.70
N GLU A 157 -15.97 15.40 4.22
CA GLU A 157 -16.37 15.90 5.55
C GLU A 157 -15.49 15.28 6.64
N GLU A 158 -15.19 13.98 6.56
CA GLU A 158 -14.27 13.32 7.49
C GLU A 158 -12.82 13.82 7.35
N ALA A 159 -12.33 14.04 6.13
CA ALA A 159 -10.98 14.56 5.87
C ALA A 159 -10.81 15.98 6.44
N TYR A 160 -11.82 16.85 6.29
CA TYR A 160 -11.83 18.18 6.89
C TYR A 160 -11.81 18.11 8.43
N ALA A 161 -12.68 17.30 9.01
CA ALA A 161 -12.78 17.11 10.45
C ALA A 161 -11.48 16.57 11.09
N ASN A 162 -10.62 15.96 10.28
CA ASN A 162 -9.40 15.29 10.73
C ASN A 162 -8.11 16.08 10.49
N VAL A 163 -8.14 17.28 9.90
CA VAL A 163 -6.93 18.05 9.54
C VAL A 163 -5.99 18.31 10.73
N PHE A 164 -6.54 18.50 11.93
CA PHE A 164 -5.78 18.77 13.15
C PHE A 164 -5.75 17.59 14.13
N THR A 165 -6.27 16.43 13.73
CA THR A 165 -6.24 15.22 14.57
C THR A 165 -4.87 14.55 14.53
N ILE A 166 -4.54 13.80 15.60
CA ILE A 166 -3.36 12.95 15.62
C ILE A 166 -3.63 11.73 14.75
N HIS A 167 -2.85 11.59 13.68
CA HIS A 167 -2.89 10.41 12.82
C HIS A 167 -1.94 9.34 13.33
N TYR A 168 -2.51 8.20 13.69
CA TYR A 168 -1.74 7.06 14.16
C TYR A 168 -1.39 6.11 13.01
N PRO A 169 -0.30 5.35 13.13
CA PRO A 169 -0.07 4.19 12.28
C PRO A 169 -1.27 3.26 12.33
N ASP A 170 -1.57 2.62 11.20
CA ASP A 170 -2.70 1.71 11.04
C ASP A 170 -4.10 2.31 11.31
N GLU A 171 -4.23 3.63 11.40
CA GLU A 171 -5.53 4.30 11.57
C GLU A 171 -6.50 3.91 10.45
N GLU A 172 -7.70 3.50 10.85
CA GLU A 172 -8.79 3.15 9.96
C GLU A 172 -9.98 4.09 10.18
N ARG A 173 -10.30 4.89 9.17
CA ARG A 173 -11.39 5.86 9.26
C ARG A 173 -12.72 5.24 8.83
N SER A 174 -13.81 5.60 9.51
CA SER A 174 -15.09 4.88 9.43
C SER A 174 -16.05 5.43 8.37
N ALA A 175 -15.92 6.70 7.95
CA ALA A 175 -16.84 7.28 6.99
C ALA A 175 -16.82 6.51 5.65
N GLY A 176 -18.01 6.21 5.14
CA GLY A 176 -18.19 5.49 3.88
C GLY A 176 -17.99 3.98 3.96
N ARG A 177 -17.85 3.39 5.16
CA ARG A 177 -17.62 1.94 5.35
C ARG A 177 -18.78 1.23 6.07
N PRO A 178 -18.96 -0.09 5.83
CA PRO A 178 -18.28 -0.89 4.81
C PRO A 178 -18.74 -0.54 3.39
N LEU A 179 -17.86 -0.66 2.39
CA LEU A 179 -18.18 -0.32 0.99
C LEU A 179 -18.05 -1.49 0.01
N ARG A 180 -16.83 -1.96 -0.28
CA ARG A 180 -16.60 -3.08 -1.20
C ARG A 180 -16.23 -4.30 -0.37
N GLN A 181 -17.09 -5.30 -0.38
CA GLN A 181 -16.91 -6.53 0.40
C GLN A 181 -16.63 -7.70 -0.54
N ALA A 182 -15.69 -8.55 -0.16
CA ALA A 182 -15.56 -9.87 -0.77
C ALA A 182 -16.72 -10.76 -0.29
N PRO A 183 -17.21 -11.73 -1.09
CA PRO A 183 -18.27 -12.64 -0.66
C PRO A 183 -18.07 -13.29 0.72
N CYS A 184 -16.82 -13.59 1.11
CA CYS A 184 -16.52 -14.16 2.43
C CYS A 184 -16.50 -13.15 3.59
N TYR A 185 -16.82 -11.87 3.37
CA TYR A 185 -16.78 -10.82 4.40
C TYR A 185 -17.54 -11.20 5.67
N ASP A 186 -18.81 -11.60 5.56
CA ASP A 186 -19.62 -11.95 6.74
C ASP A 186 -19.06 -13.19 7.47
N ARG A 187 -18.49 -14.16 6.73
CA ARG A 187 -17.83 -15.33 7.33
C ARG A 187 -16.59 -14.96 8.12
N LEU A 188 -15.81 -14.01 7.61
CA LEU A 188 -14.65 -13.48 8.32
C LEU A 188 -15.11 -12.67 9.55
N ALA A 189 -16.17 -11.89 9.42
CA ALA A 189 -16.76 -11.15 10.53
C ALA A 189 -17.20 -12.09 11.67
N ASP A 190 -17.88 -13.19 11.35
CA ASP A 190 -18.30 -14.23 12.30
C ASP A 190 -17.12 -14.93 12.98
N LEU A 191 -15.94 -14.93 12.34
CA LEU A 191 -14.68 -15.47 12.88
C LEU A 191 -13.85 -14.44 13.64
N GLY A 192 -14.40 -13.25 13.89
CA GLY A 192 -13.73 -12.21 14.69
C GLY A 192 -12.92 -11.20 13.89
N ALA A 193 -13.06 -11.12 12.57
CA ALA A 193 -12.29 -10.16 11.77
C ALA A 193 -12.48 -8.71 12.26
N VAL A 194 -11.37 -8.00 12.41
CA VAL A 194 -11.31 -6.55 12.57
C VAL A 194 -10.90 -5.95 11.23
N PHE A 195 -11.81 -5.24 10.58
CA PHE A 195 -11.64 -4.81 9.20
C PHE A 195 -10.97 -3.45 9.07
N GLY A 196 -10.05 -3.37 8.11
CA GLY A 196 -9.53 -2.13 7.53
C GLY A 196 -9.95 -1.95 6.07
N GLN A 197 -9.63 -0.81 5.47
CA GLN A 197 -10.00 -0.50 4.09
C GLN A 197 -8.82 -0.06 3.22
N LYS A 198 -8.66 -0.68 2.04
CA LYS A 198 -7.78 -0.18 0.97
C LYS A 198 -8.47 -0.22 -0.39
N ALA A 199 -8.35 0.85 -1.17
CA ALA A 199 -9.04 1.01 -2.46
C ALA A 199 -10.56 0.68 -2.38
N GLY A 200 -11.21 1.04 -1.28
CA GLY A 200 -12.61 0.76 -0.99
C GLY A 200 -12.92 -0.68 -0.55
N TRP A 201 -11.97 -1.62 -0.67
CA TRP A 201 -12.15 -3.00 -0.20
C TRP A 201 -11.98 -3.11 1.30
N GLU A 202 -12.94 -3.77 1.95
CA GLU A 202 -12.84 -4.25 3.32
C GLU A 202 -11.91 -5.46 3.36
N ARG A 203 -10.90 -5.43 4.23
CA ARG A 203 -9.94 -6.52 4.42
C ARG A 203 -9.73 -6.75 5.91
N ALA A 204 -9.65 -8.00 6.35
CA ALA A 204 -9.35 -8.30 7.74
C ALA A 204 -7.91 -7.87 8.05
N ASN A 205 -7.74 -6.91 8.96
CA ASN A 205 -6.43 -6.50 9.46
C ASN A 205 -5.85 -7.59 10.38
N TRP A 206 -6.70 -8.13 11.27
CA TRP A 206 -6.43 -9.20 12.22
C TRP A 206 -7.76 -9.80 12.73
N PHE A 207 -7.70 -10.85 13.55
CA PHE A 207 -8.87 -11.56 14.08
C PHE A 207 -8.90 -11.52 15.61
N ALA A 208 -9.98 -10.93 16.15
CA ALA A 208 -10.26 -10.89 17.58
C ALA A 208 -10.72 -12.27 18.08
N PRO A 209 -10.06 -12.85 19.10
CA PRO A 209 -10.52 -14.10 19.70
C PRO A 209 -11.81 -13.89 20.51
N PRO A 210 -12.53 -14.98 20.86
CA PRO A 210 -13.73 -14.89 21.69
C PRO A 210 -13.47 -14.13 23.00
N GLY A 211 -14.29 -13.12 23.28
CA GLY A 211 -14.15 -12.25 24.45
C GLY A 211 -13.35 -10.96 24.21
N THR A 212 -12.69 -10.82 23.07
CA THR A 212 -12.04 -9.56 22.65
C THR A 212 -12.98 -8.76 21.74
N PRO A 213 -13.15 -7.44 21.94
CA PRO A 213 -13.93 -6.61 21.02
C PRO A 213 -13.37 -6.64 19.60
N GLN A 214 -14.25 -6.72 18.59
CA GLN A 214 -13.88 -6.56 17.18
C GLN A 214 -13.68 -5.08 16.82
N GLN A 215 -12.74 -4.45 17.52
CA GLN A 215 -12.39 -3.05 17.35
C GLN A 215 -10.88 -2.93 17.26
N ASP A 216 -10.43 -2.05 16.37
CA ASP A 216 -9.01 -1.77 16.25
C ASP A 216 -8.50 -0.84 17.36
N ASP A 217 -7.21 -0.92 17.62
CA ASP A 217 -6.50 -0.05 18.54
C ASP A 217 -5.30 0.54 17.77
N TRP A 218 -5.08 1.85 17.91
CA TRP A 218 -4.04 2.55 17.17
C TRP A 218 -3.11 3.24 18.14
N SER A 219 -1.82 3.09 17.90
CA SER A 219 -0.77 3.65 18.73
C SER A 219 0.48 3.83 17.90
N PHE A 220 1.33 4.77 18.30
CA PHE A 220 2.70 4.84 17.78
C PHE A 220 3.55 3.65 18.27
N ARG A 221 3.08 2.96 19.32
CA ARG A 221 3.70 1.79 19.94
C ARG A 221 2.93 0.53 19.56
N ARG A 222 3.44 -0.63 19.94
CA ARG A 222 2.74 -1.92 19.86
C ARG A 222 1.37 -1.78 20.52
N SER A 223 0.35 -2.00 19.71
CA SER A 223 -1.05 -1.85 20.08
C SER A 223 -1.62 -3.15 20.65
N ALA A 224 -2.84 -3.11 21.20
CA ALA A 224 -3.56 -4.26 21.74
C ALA A 224 -3.65 -5.46 20.77
N TRP A 225 -3.63 -5.22 19.44
CA TRP A 225 -3.65 -6.30 18.45
C TRP A 225 -2.33 -7.07 18.31
N PHE A 226 -1.22 -6.59 18.89
CA PHE A 226 0.12 -7.15 18.68
C PHE A 226 0.21 -8.64 19.04
N GLU A 227 -0.33 -9.04 20.20
CA GLU A 227 -0.34 -10.44 20.62
C GLU A 227 -1.20 -11.31 19.69
N HIS A 228 -2.35 -10.79 19.26
CA HIS A 228 -3.29 -11.49 18.38
C HIS A 228 -2.69 -11.74 16.99
N VAL A 229 -2.05 -10.73 16.40
CA VAL A 229 -1.29 -10.87 15.15
C VAL A 229 -0.14 -11.87 15.34
N GLY A 230 0.55 -11.84 16.48
CA GLY A 230 1.57 -12.84 16.80
C GLY A 230 1.03 -14.27 16.86
N ASN A 231 -0.17 -14.47 17.39
CA ASN A 231 -0.85 -15.77 17.42
C ASN A 231 -1.22 -16.24 16.00
N GLU A 232 -1.64 -15.35 15.12
CA GLU A 232 -1.90 -15.65 13.71
C GLU A 232 -0.61 -16.10 13.00
N CYS A 233 0.49 -15.34 13.15
CA CYS A 233 1.80 -15.69 12.57
C CYS A 233 2.28 -17.07 13.03
N ARG A 234 2.18 -17.36 14.33
CA ARG A 234 2.53 -18.68 14.89
C ARG A 234 1.64 -19.79 14.34
N ASN A 235 0.33 -19.56 14.23
CA ASN A 235 -0.59 -20.56 13.66
C ASN A 235 -0.24 -20.88 12.19
N VAL A 236 0.09 -19.87 11.38
CA VAL A 236 0.52 -20.09 9.99
C VAL A 236 1.81 -20.91 9.93
N ALA A 237 2.76 -20.67 10.83
CA ALA A 237 4.04 -21.38 10.88
C ALA A 237 3.95 -22.84 11.35
N GLU A 238 2.99 -23.14 12.24
CA GLU A 238 2.83 -24.45 12.89
C GLU A 238 1.72 -25.31 12.26
N ASN A 239 0.70 -24.69 11.67
CA ASN A 239 -0.52 -25.33 11.19
C ASN A 239 -0.80 -24.97 9.72
N VAL A 240 -1.94 -24.32 9.47
CA VAL A 240 -2.37 -23.79 8.19
C VAL A 240 -3.25 -22.58 8.46
N GLY A 241 -3.04 -21.52 7.67
CA GLY A 241 -3.84 -20.31 7.68
C GLY A 241 -4.56 -20.10 6.36
N VAL A 242 -5.68 -19.37 6.41
CA VAL A 242 -6.36 -18.83 5.23
C VAL A 242 -6.41 -17.29 5.28
N LEU A 243 -6.03 -16.63 4.19
CA LEU A 243 -6.06 -15.16 4.08
C LEU A 243 -6.85 -14.76 2.84
N ASP A 244 -7.74 -13.78 2.98
CA ASP A 244 -8.44 -13.18 1.84
C ASP A 244 -7.58 -12.10 1.18
N MET A 245 -7.24 -12.33 -0.08
CA MET A 245 -6.51 -11.39 -0.95
C MET A 245 -7.34 -10.98 -2.17
N THR A 246 -8.68 -11.04 -2.06
CA THR A 246 -9.61 -10.61 -3.11
C THR A 246 -9.40 -9.17 -3.54
N ALA A 247 -8.84 -8.31 -2.68
CA ALA A 247 -8.54 -6.94 -3.04
C ALA A 247 -7.44 -6.78 -4.11
N PHE A 248 -6.61 -7.80 -4.40
CA PHE A 248 -5.56 -7.71 -5.42
C PHE A 248 -6.09 -7.20 -6.77
N ALA A 249 -5.25 -6.45 -7.50
CA ALA A 249 -5.54 -6.05 -8.86
C ALA A 249 -5.23 -7.24 -9.78
N LYS A 250 -6.17 -7.58 -10.68
CA LYS A 250 -5.94 -8.65 -11.65
C LYS A 250 -6.39 -8.24 -13.04
N CYS A 251 -5.60 -8.62 -14.02
CA CYS A 251 -5.98 -8.48 -15.42
C CYS A 251 -5.46 -9.66 -16.25
N ARG A 252 -5.97 -9.76 -17.46
CA ARG A 252 -5.48 -10.69 -18.48
C ARG A 252 -4.99 -9.90 -19.67
N ILE A 253 -3.79 -10.22 -20.14
CA ILE A 253 -3.21 -9.74 -21.38
C ILE A 253 -3.15 -10.91 -22.35
N SER A 254 -3.76 -10.77 -23.52
CA SER A 254 -3.95 -11.88 -24.47
C SER A 254 -3.85 -11.44 -25.92
N GLY A 255 -3.62 -12.39 -26.82
CA GLY A 255 -3.51 -12.17 -28.26
C GLY A 255 -2.11 -12.45 -28.80
N PRO A 256 -1.95 -12.51 -30.14
CA PRO A 256 -0.71 -12.92 -30.77
C PRO A 256 0.50 -12.03 -30.44
N GLY A 257 0.27 -10.76 -30.07
CA GLY A 257 1.32 -9.83 -29.65
C GLY A 257 1.64 -9.84 -28.16
N ALA A 258 0.90 -10.60 -27.32
CA ALA A 258 0.95 -10.47 -25.86
C ALA A 258 2.33 -10.80 -25.27
N GLU A 259 2.98 -11.87 -25.75
CA GLU A 259 4.31 -12.26 -25.26
C GLU A 259 5.36 -11.20 -25.57
N ALA A 260 5.40 -10.68 -26.81
CA ALA A 260 6.34 -9.65 -27.22
C ALA A 260 6.12 -8.33 -26.46
N PHE A 261 4.86 -7.93 -26.31
CA PHE A 261 4.50 -6.73 -25.54
C PHE A 261 4.94 -6.83 -24.08
N LEU A 262 4.57 -7.92 -23.39
CA LEU A 262 4.93 -8.09 -21.99
C LEU A 262 6.44 -8.23 -21.81
N ASP A 263 7.13 -8.96 -22.69
CA ASP A 263 8.59 -9.10 -22.59
C ASP A 263 9.29 -7.75 -22.75
N HIS A 264 8.78 -6.82 -23.58
CA HIS A 264 9.31 -5.46 -23.65
C HIS A 264 8.94 -4.60 -22.42
N LEU A 265 7.78 -4.84 -21.79
CA LEU A 265 7.31 -4.05 -20.65
C LEU A 265 8.10 -4.35 -19.35
N ILE A 266 8.46 -5.62 -19.13
CA ILE A 266 9.05 -6.06 -17.86
C ILE A 266 10.57 -6.29 -17.95
N ALA A 267 11.28 -6.05 -16.85
CA ALA A 267 12.72 -6.27 -16.73
C ALA A 267 13.11 -7.75 -16.53
N ASN A 268 12.17 -8.58 -16.05
CA ASN A 268 12.38 -10.02 -15.90
C ASN A 268 12.05 -10.78 -17.21
N ARG A 269 12.36 -12.06 -17.26
CA ARG A 269 11.90 -12.98 -18.32
C ARG A 269 10.50 -13.46 -17.99
N LEU A 270 9.66 -13.56 -19.02
CA LEU A 270 8.33 -14.16 -18.88
C LEU A 270 8.41 -15.65 -18.52
N PRO A 271 7.36 -16.18 -17.85
CA PRO A 271 7.23 -17.62 -17.64
C PRO A 271 7.18 -18.36 -18.98
N LYS A 272 8.14 -19.27 -19.19
CA LYS A 272 8.33 -19.93 -20.49
C LYS A 272 7.23 -20.92 -20.86
N ALA A 273 6.75 -21.71 -19.91
CA ALA A 273 5.76 -22.75 -20.16
C ALA A 273 4.40 -22.37 -19.59
N VAL A 274 3.33 -22.86 -20.22
CA VAL A 274 1.97 -22.75 -19.68
C VAL A 274 1.92 -23.39 -18.29
N GLY A 275 1.26 -22.72 -17.34
CA GLY A 275 1.21 -23.13 -15.94
C GLY A 275 2.44 -22.72 -15.13
N ARG A 276 3.34 -21.86 -15.66
CA ARG A 276 4.44 -21.27 -14.89
C ARG A 276 4.13 -19.84 -14.47
N VAL A 277 4.60 -19.49 -13.28
CA VAL A 277 4.42 -18.19 -12.65
C VAL A 277 5.79 -17.56 -12.43
N ASN A 278 5.94 -16.27 -12.72
CA ASN A 278 7.14 -15.49 -12.36
C ASN A 278 6.72 -14.19 -11.66
N LEU A 279 7.59 -13.70 -10.78
CA LEU A 279 7.52 -12.33 -10.26
C LEU A 279 8.30 -11.41 -11.20
N CYS A 280 7.69 -10.33 -11.67
CA CYS A 280 8.22 -9.47 -12.72
C CYS A 280 8.03 -8.00 -12.36
N HIS A 281 8.93 -7.14 -12.80
CA HIS A 281 8.89 -5.71 -12.51
C HIS A 281 8.82 -4.93 -13.81
N ALA A 282 7.92 -3.95 -13.89
CA ALA A 282 7.92 -2.95 -14.93
C ALA A 282 8.66 -1.71 -14.42
N LEU A 283 9.62 -1.24 -15.20
CA LEU A 283 10.37 -0.04 -14.88
C LEU A 283 9.74 1.17 -15.59
N ASN A 284 9.99 2.36 -15.06
CA ASN A 284 9.77 3.58 -15.79
C ASN A 284 10.92 3.83 -16.79
N SER A 285 10.80 4.85 -17.61
CA SER A 285 11.82 5.19 -18.62
C SER A 285 13.20 5.55 -18.01
N GLN A 286 13.24 5.91 -16.73
CA GLN A 286 14.46 6.29 -15.99
C GLN A 286 15.11 5.13 -15.22
N GLY A 287 14.60 3.90 -15.36
CA GLY A 287 15.15 2.69 -14.73
C GLY A 287 14.71 2.48 -13.28
N GLY A 288 13.85 3.37 -12.77
CA GLY A 288 13.17 3.21 -11.48
C GLY A 288 12.01 2.23 -11.58
N VAL A 289 11.63 1.59 -10.48
CA VAL A 289 10.61 0.54 -10.53
C VAL A 289 9.21 1.14 -10.36
N HIS A 290 8.37 0.97 -11.38
CA HIS A 290 7.00 1.49 -11.39
C HIS A 290 5.99 0.48 -10.82
N SER A 291 6.09 -0.79 -11.24
CA SER A 291 5.12 -1.82 -10.87
C SER A 291 5.78 -3.17 -10.63
N GLU A 292 5.15 -3.99 -9.79
CA GLU A 292 5.46 -5.40 -9.59
C GLU A 292 4.24 -6.26 -9.95
N PHE A 293 4.47 -7.35 -10.68
CA PHE A 293 3.45 -8.27 -11.15
C PHE A 293 3.86 -9.72 -10.86
N THR A 294 2.95 -10.49 -10.29
CA THR A 294 2.95 -11.94 -10.43
C THR A 294 2.30 -12.29 -11.77
N ILE A 295 3.05 -12.87 -12.69
CA ILE A 295 2.61 -13.20 -14.05
C ILE A 295 2.51 -14.71 -14.21
N LEU A 296 1.31 -15.19 -14.53
CA LEU A 296 1.04 -16.56 -14.94
C LEU A 296 0.90 -16.63 -16.47
N ARG A 297 1.65 -17.50 -17.15
CA ARG A 297 1.31 -17.95 -18.51
C ARG A 297 0.20 -18.99 -18.45
N GLU A 298 -1.04 -18.59 -18.72
CA GLU A 298 -2.21 -19.48 -18.63
C GLU A 298 -2.51 -20.18 -19.97
N ALA A 299 -2.07 -19.61 -21.09
CA ALA A 299 -2.13 -20.21 -22.42
C ALA A 299 -0.91 -19.79 -23.27
N ALA A 300 -0.85 -20.24 -24.52
CA ALA A 300 0.26 -19.90 -25.42
C ALA A 300 0.37 -18.38 -25.62
N ASP A 301 -0.75 -17.69 -25.74
CA ASP A 301 -0.89 -16.27 -26.06
C ASP A 301 -1.74 -15.53 -25.02
N SER A 302 -1.80 -16.04 -23.78
CA SER A 302 -2.55 -15.41 -22.67
C SER A 302 -1.77 -15.46 -21.37
N PHE A 303 -1.76 -14.32 -20.69
CA PHE A 303 -1.07 -14.11 -19.43
C PHE A 303 -2.02 -13.46 -18.41
N TYR A 304 -2.09 -14.06 -17.23
CA TYR A 304 -2.84 -13.55 -16.10
C TYR A 304 -1.88 -12.84 -15.15
N LEU A 305 -2.15 -11.56 -14.89
CA LEU A 305 -1.30 -10.68 -14.10
C LEU A 305 -2.00 -10.32 -12.80
N VAL A 306 -1.24 -10.35 -11.70
CA VAL A 306 -1.69 -9.95 -10.36
C VAL A 306 -0.73 -8.90 -9.81
N SER A 307 -1.27 -7.79 -9.32
CA SER A 307 -0.51 -6.76 -8.62
C SER A 307 -1.26 -6.25 -7.38
N ALA A 308 -0.65 -5.32 -6.64
CA ALA A 308 -1.23 -4.77 -5.42
C ALA A 308 -2.57 -4.06 -5.69
N GLY A 309 -3.59 -4.39 -4.89
CA GLY A 309 -4.94 -3.86 -5.09
C GLY A 309 -5.05 -2.34 -5.07
N VAL A 310 -4.25 -1.68 -4.23
CA VAL A 310 -4.23 -0.21 -4.09
C VAL A 310 -3.68 0.49 -5.34
N TYR A 311 -2.88 -0.19 -6.15
CA TYR A 311 -2.26 0.34 -7.37
C TYR A 311 -2.94 -0.13 -8.65
N GLN A 312 -4.15 -0.71 -8.57
CA GLN A 312 -4.86 -1.24 -9.76
C GLN A 312 -4.86 -0.27 -10.94
N ARG A 313 -5.28 0.98 -10.74
CA ARG A 313 -5.34 1.96 -11.82
C ARG A 313 -3.97 2.51 -12.20
N LEU A 314 -2.99 2.49 -11.31
CA LEU A 314 -1.62 2.86 -11.68
C LEU A 314 -1.06 1.81 -12.66
N ASP A 315 -1.12 0.55 -12.27
CA ASP A 315 -0.56 -0.58 -13.02
C ASP A 315 -1.30 -0.84 -14.34
N HIS A 316 -2.65 -0.80 -14.31
CA HIS A 316 -3.44 -1.03 -15.51
C HIS A 316 -3.33 0.12 -16.52
N ASP A 317 -3.08 1.35 -16.07
CA ASP A 317 -2.86 2.49 -16.97
C ASP A 317 -1.49 2.37 -17.64
N TRP A 318 -0.47 1.92 -16.89
CA TRP A 318 0.85 1.63 -17.43
C TRP A 318 0.80 0.57 -18.52
N LEU A 319 0.09 -0.53 -18.29
CA LEU A 319 -0.19 -1.55 -19.31
C LEU A 319 -0.88 -0.93 -20.53
N TRP A 320 -2.00 -0.24 -20.33
CA TRP A 320 -2.82 0.30 -21.42
C TRP A 320 -2.08 1.34 -22.29
N ARG A 321 -1.24 2.19 -21.68
CA ARG A 321 -0.46 3.20 -22.39
C ARG A 321 0.60 2.62 -23.31
N HIS A 322 1.19 1.49 -22.91
CA HIS A 322 2.28 0.85 -23.65
C HIS A 322 1.81 -0.25 -24.61
N MET A 323 0.53 -0.64 -24.54
CA MET A 323 -0.03 -1.63 -25.46
C MET A 323 0.04 -1.16 -26.93
N PRO A 324 0.34 -2.06 -27.88
CA PRO A 324 0.29 -1.75 -29.30
C PRO A 324 -1.15 -1.43 -29.73
N GLN A 325 -1.28 -0.54 -30.73
CA GLN A 325 -2.58 -0.06 -31.21
C GLN A 325 -3.11 -0.83 -32.44
N ASP A 326 -2.37 -1.85 -32.89
CA ASP A 326 -2.69 -2.66 -34.07
C ASP A 326 -3.73 -3.77 -33.79
N GLY A 327 -4.20 -3.89 -32.55
CA GLY A 327 -5.16 -4.90 -32.13
C GLY A 327 -4.54 -6.29 -31.85
N SER A 328 -3.22 -6.42 -31.88
CA SER A 328 -2.52 -7.69 -31.59
C SER A 328 -2.55 -8.09 -30.12
N VAL A 329 -2.87 -7.15 -29.22
CA VAL A 329 -2.94 -7.34 -27.77
C VAL A 329 -4.27 -6.82 -27.23
N GLY A 330 -4.96 -7.64 -26.45
CA GLY A 330 -6.16 -7.30 -25.69
C GLY A 330 -5.90 -7.36 -24.19
N MET A 331 -6.56 -6.48 -23.45
CA MET A 331 -6.54 -6.45 -21.99
C MET A 331 -7.95 -6.60 -21.42
N VAL A 332 -8.12 -7.47 -20.42
CA VAL A 332 -9.37 -7.61 -19.66
C VAL A 332 -9.07 -7.35 -18.19
N ASN A 333 -9.79 -6.39 -17.59
CA ASN A 333 -9.74 -6.15 -16.15
C ASN A 333 -10.59 -7.18 -15.42
N LEU A 334 -9.96 -7.98 -14.55
CA LEU A 334 -10.58 -9.10 -13.84
C LEU A 334 -10.70 -8.86 -12.33
N THR A 335 -10.28 -7.69 -11.83
CA THR A 335 -10.19 -7.40 -10.39
C THR A 335 -11.48 -7.69 -9.63
N ASN A 336 -12.63 -7.31 -10.19
CA ASN A 336 -13.93 -7.50 -9.53
C ASN A 336 -14.60 -8.84 -9.88
N ALA A 337 -14.06 -9.58 -10.85
CA ALA A 337 -14.60 -10.86 -11.28
C ALA A 337 -13.94 -12.04 -10.57
N LYS A 338 -12.77 -11.83 -9.94
CA LYS A 338 -11.95 -12.89 -9.34
C LYS A 338 -11.70 -12.68 -7.85
N GLY A 339 -12.09 -13.66 -7.04
CA GLY A 339 -11.68 -13.81 -5.64
C GLY A 339 -10.29 -14.43 -5.52
N VAL A 340 -9.61 -14.21 -4.38
CA VAL A 340 -8.32 -14.84 -4.06
C VAL A 340 -8.29 -15.24 -2.59
N LEU A 341 -8.07 -16.53 -2.32
CA LEU A 341 -7.80 -17.03 -0.97
C LEU A 341 -6.39 -17.63 -0.94
N VAL A 342 -5.56 -17.20 0.01
CA VAL A 342 -4.23 -17.77 0.23
C VAL A 342 -4.33 -18.84 1.30
N VAL A 343 -3.91 -20.06 0.99
CA VAL A 343 -3.80 -21.17 1.95
C VAL A 343 -2.32 -21.43 2.19
N ALA A 344 -1.83 -21.16 3.40
CA ALA A 344 -0.40 -21.21 3.70
C ALA A 344 -0.10 -21.88 5.05
N GLY A 345 1.06 -22.52 5.17
CA GLY A 345 1.53 -23.24 6.36
C GLY A 345 1.90 -24.69 6.05
N PRO A 346 2.62 -25.38 6.95
CA PRO A 346 3.12 -26.74 6.71
C PRO A 346 2.01 -27.77 6.46
N LYS A 347 0.80 -27.55 6.96
CA LYS A 347 -0.35 -28.46 6.76
C LYS A 347 -1.22 -28.10 5.54
N SER A 348 -0.87 -27.05 4.79
CA SER A 348 -1.61 -26.60 3.61
C SER A 348 -1.78 -27.70 2.56
N ARG A 349 -0.73 -28.51 2.30
CA ARG A 349 -0.82 -29.64 1.35
C ARG A 349 -1.87 -30.66 1.76
N ILE A 350 -1.90 -31.03 3.04
CA ILE A 350 -2.87 -32.00 3.58
C ILE A 350 -4.28 -31.47 3.38
N LEU A 351 -4.50 -30.18 3.69
CA LEU A 351 -5.78 -29.53 3.47
C LEU A 351 -6.18 -29.54 1.98
N MET A 352 -5.27 -29.13 1.09
CA MET A 352 -5.53 -29.07 -0.35
C MET A 352 -5.87 -30.45 -0.94
N GLN A 353 -5.21 -31.51 -0.48
CA GLN A 353 -5.51 -32.90 -0.87
C GLN A 353 -6.88 -33.40 -0.38
N ARG A 354 -7.43 -32.84 0.71
CA ARG A 354 -8.77 -33.19 1.19
C ARG A 354 -9.88 -32.54 0.38
N VAL A 355 -9.65 -31.33 -0.12
CA VAL A 355 -10.66 -30.55 -0.85
C VAL A 355 -10.55 -30.70 -2.37
N SER A 356 -9.49 -31.34 -2.88
CA SER A 356 -9.22 -31.43 -4.31
C SER A 356 -8.62 -32.77 -4.71
N GLY A 357 -9.03 -33.29 -5.88
CA GLY A 357 -8.44 -34.50 -6.48
C GLY A 357 -7.11 -34.27 -7.20
N ALA A 358 -6.59 -33.03 -7.23
CA ALA A 358 -5.31 -32.72 -7.88
C ALA A 358 -4.12 -33.28 -7.09
N ASN A 359 -3.00 -33.49 -7.79
CA ASN A 359 -1.76 -33.92 -7.17
C ASN A 359 -0.94 -32.70 -6.70
N PHE A 360 -0.75 -32.58 -5.38
CA PHE A 360 -0.01 -31.50 -4.71
C PHE A 360 1.41 -31.89 -4.24
N GLU A 361 1.90 -33.06 -4.67
CA GLU A 361 3.30 -33.47 -4.44
C GLU A 361 4.26 -32.53 -5.20
N SER A 362 5.41 -32.23 -4.62
CA SER A 362 6.30 -31.17 -5.13
C SER A 362 6.87 -31.43 -6.53
N ASN A 363 7.00 -32.69 -6.94
CA ASN A 363 7.39 -33.04 -8.31
C ASN A 363 6.26 -32.79 -9.33
N ALA A 364 5.00 -32.96 -8.93
CA ALA A 364 3.81 -32.79 -9.77
C ALA A 364 3.26 -31.35 -9.76
N PHE A 365 3.52 -30.61 -8.68
CA PHE A 365 3.12 -29.22 -8.50
C PHE A 365 4.32 -28.39 -7.96
N PRO A 366 5.34 -28.15 -8.81
CA PRO A 366 6.56 -27.45 -8.39
C PRO A 366 6.30 -26.01 -7.98
N TRP A 367 7.17 -25.44 -7.14
CA TRP A 367 7.12 -24.02 -6.76
C TRP A 367 7.11 -23.11 -8.00
N LEU A 368 6.36 -22.00 -7.92
CA LEU A 368 6.13 -21.05 -9.03
C LEU A 368 5.46 -21.70 -10.26
N SER A 369 4.52 -22.62 -10.03
CA SER A 369 3.61 -23.11 -11.06
C SER A 369 2.16 -22.89 -10.67
N SER A 370 1.25 -23.11 -11.61
CA SER A 370 -0.18 -23.10 -11.38
C SER A 370 -0.85 -24.29 -12.04
N ARG A 371 -2.04 -24.63 -11.54
CA ARG A 371 -2.91 -25.67 -12.07
C ARG A 371 -4.36 -25.29 -11.84
N ASP A 372 -5.21 -25.58 -12.80
CA ASP A 372 -6.65 -25.59 -12.57
C ASP A 372 -7.02 -26.83 -11.77
N ILE A 373 -7.81 -26.60 -10.73
CA ILE A 373 -8.25 -27.60 -9.75
C ILE A 373 -9.72 -27.39 -9.42
N SER A 374 -10.32 -28.37 -8.76
CA SER A 374 -11.55 -28.17 -8.00
C SER A 374 -11.23 -27.99 -6.52
N VAL A 375 -11.98 -27.15 -5.81
CA VAL A 375 -12.00 -27.06 -4.35
C VAL A 375 -13.43 -27.34 -3.89
N GLY A 376 -13.64 -28.53 -3.32
CA GLY A 376 -14.97 -29.12 -3.25
C GLY A 376 -15.54 -29.28 -4.66
N GLN A 377 -16.67 -28.64 -4.93
CA GLN A 377 -17.36 -28.63 -6.22
C GLN A 377 -17.03 -27.39 -7.07
N ALA A 378 -16.29 -26.41 -6.54
CA ALA A 378 -16.01 -25.15 -7.22
C ALA A 378 -14.69 -25.19 -8.02
N PRO A 379 -14.62 -24.58 -9.21
CA PRO A 379 -13.37 -24.45 -9.97
C PRO A 379 -12.48 -23.34 -9.40
N ALA A 380 -11.16 -23.55 -9.41
CA ALA A 380 -10.17 -22.55 -9.06
C ALA A 380 -8.84 -22.81 -9.81
N THR A 381 -8.08 -21.75 -10.07
CA THR A 381 -6.67 -21.84 -10.45
C THR A 381 -5.83 -21.69 -9.19
N ALA A 382 -5.16 -22.78 -8.79
CA ALA A 382 -4.19 -22.74 -7.70
C ALA A 382 -2.83 -22.29 -8.25
N MET A 383 -2.20 -21.31 -7.61
CA MET A 383 -0.84 -20.86 -7.90
C MET A 383 0.04 -21.14 -6.69
N ARG A 384 1.14 -21.89 -6.87
CA ARG A 384 2.06 -22.23 -5.78
C ARG A 384 3.04 -21.08 -5.52
N VAL A 385 2.50 -20.04 -4.92
CA VAL A 385 3.15 -18.79 -4.50
C VAL A 385 2.35 -18.21 -3.34
N ASN A 386 3.00 -17.43 -2.47
CA ASN A 386 2.37 -16.58 -1.47
C ASN A 386 3.40 -15.57 -0.94
N TYR A 387 2.89 -14.58 -0.21
CA TYR A 387 3.68 -13.47 0.33
C TYR A 387 4.07 -13.65 1.81
N VAL A 388 3.98 -14.87 2.37
CA VAL A 388 4.24 -15.13 3.81
C VAL A 388 5.40 -16.08 4.08
N GLY A 389 5.97 -16.68 3.04
CA GLY A 389 7.19 -17.49 3.15
C GLY A 389 6.98 -18.91 3.68
N GLU A 390 5.76 -19.46 3.57
CA GLU A 390 5.44 -20.84 3.95
C GLU A 390 4.99 -21.67 2.73
N LEU A 391 4.96 -23.00 2.85
CA LEU A 391 4.28 -23.84 1.86
C LEU A 391 2.82 -23.38 1.69
N GLY A 392 2.35 -23.22 0.46
CA GLY A 392 0.98 -22.80 0.22
C GLY A 392 0.64 -22.49 -1.22
N TRP A 393 -0.62 -22.09 -1.43
CA TRP A 393 -1.17 -21.71 -2.72
C TRP A 393 -2.09 -20.49 -2.60
N GLU A 394 -2.04 -19.63 -3.62
CA GLU A 394 -3.09 -18.66 -3.93
C GLU A 394 -4.16 -19.34 -4.78
N LEU A 395 -5.42 -19.30 -4.34
CA LEU A 395 -6.57 -19.87 -5.02
C LEU A 395 -7.35 -18.75 -5.72
N HIS A 396 -7.14 -18.59 -7.02
CA HIS A 396 -7.87 -17.63 -7.84
C HIS A 396 -9.13 -18.28 -8.41
N HIS A 397 -10.29 -17.65 -8.25
CA HIS A 397 -11.57 -18.24 -8.62
C HIS A 397 -12.56 -17.16 -9.05
N ASP A 398 -13.58 -17.52 -9.84
CA ASP A 398 -14.69 -16.60 -10.10
C ASP A 398 -15.39 -16.24 -8.79
N ILE A 399 -15.71 -14.96 -8.63
CA ILE A 399 -16.05 -14.36 -7.34
C ILE A 399 -17.28 -15.02 -6.71
N GLU A 400 -18.24 -15.51 -7.49
CA GLU A 400 -19.44 -16.21 -7.01
C GLU A 400 -19.13 -17.51 -6.24
N TYR A 401 -17.99 -18.15 -6.48
CA TYR A 401 -17.62 -19.40 -5.81
C TYR A 401 -16.92 -19.21 -4.47
N GLN A 402 -16.56 -17.99 -4.09
CA GLN A 402 -15.67 -17.77 -2.95
C GLN A 402 -16.23 -18.33 -1.64
N ASN A 403 -17.53 -18.16 -1.40
CA ASN A 403 -18.18 -18.69 -0.20
C ASN A 403 -18.11 -20.22 -0.14
N HIS A 404 -18.36 -20.88 -1.26
CA HIS A 404 -18.24 -22.34 -1.38
C HIS A 404 -16.82 -22.81 -1.07
N ILE A 405 -15.82 -22.15 -1.67
CA ILE A 405 -14.41 -22.49 -1.50
C ILE A 405 -13.98 -22.27 -0.04
N PHE A 406 -14.35 -21.13 0.55
CA PHE A 406 -14.03 -20.81 1.94
C PHE A 406 -14.62 -21.85 2.89
N ASP A 407 -15.92 -22.17 2.76
CA ASP A 407 -16.60 -23.13 3.63
C ASP A 407 -16.00 -24.54 3.48
N ALA A 408 -15.67 -24.96 2.25
CA ALA A 408 -15.03 -26.24 2.00
C ALA A 408 -13.64 -26.35 2.67
N LEU A 409 -12.84 -25.28 2.62
CA LEU A 409 -11.55 -25.21 3.30
C LEU A 409 -11.73 -25.28 4.82
N MET A 410 -12.61 -24.44 5.38
CA MET A 410 -12.85 -24.38 6.82
C MET A 410 -13.34 -25.72 7.38
N ALA A 411 -14.26 -26.40 6.69
CA ALA A 411 -14.75 -27.71 7.08
C ALA A 411 -13.65 -28.79 7.00
N ALA A 412 -12.87 -28.83 5.92
CA ALA A 412 -11.83 -29.85 5.72
C ALA A 412 -10.58 -29.63 6.60
N GLY A 413 -10.40 -28.43 7.14
CA GLY A 413 -9.25 -28.04 7.96
C GLY A 413 -9.49 -28.01 9.46
N SER A 414 -10.69 -28.38 9.94
CA SER A 414 -11.08 -28.22 11.36
C SER A 414 -10.17 -28.94 12.36
N ASP A 415 -9.64 -30.11 12.00
CA ASP A 415 -8.67 -30.92 12.77
C ASP A 415 -7.21 -30.60 12.43
N LEU A 416 -6.95 -29.76 11.43
CA LEU A 416 -5.60 -29.35 11.02
C LEU A 416 -5.11 -28.10 11.73
N GLY A 417 -5.96 -27.44 12.52
CA GLY A 417 -5.68 -26.13 13.11
C GLY A 417 -5.81 -25.00 12.09
N LEU A 418 -6.66 -25.16 11.07
CA LEU A 418 -6.96 -24.11 10.11
C LEU A 418 -7.60 -22.91 10.82
N LYS A 419 -7.01 -21.73 10.64
CA LYS A 419 -7.57 -20.44 11.11
C LYS A 419 -7.41 -19.37 10.05
N PRO A 420 -8.31 -18.39 9.97
CA PRO A 420 -8.03 -17.22 9.17
C PRO A 420 -6.88 -16.39 9.79
N PHE A 421 -6.16 -15.64 8.96
CA PHE A 421 -5.19 -14.63 9.39
C PHE A 421 -5.31 -13.37 8.54
N GLY A 422 -4.94 -12.24 9.12
CA GLY A 422 -5.14 -10.91 8.54
C GLY A 422 -3.92 -10.33 7.85
N ILE A 423 -4.11 -9.15 7.26
CA ILE A 423 -3.07 -8.40 6.53
C ILE A 423 -1.89 -8.02 7.44
N ARG A 424 -2.10 -7.76 8.74
CA ARG A 424 -0.99 -7.44 9.66
C ARG A 424 -0.09 -8.64 9.94
N ALA A 425 -0.66 -9.84 10.03
CA ALA A 425 0.13 -11.06 10.12
C ALA A 425 0.90 -11.30 8.81
N MET A 426 0.26 -11.11 7.65
CA MET A 426 0.95 -11.18 6.36
C MET A 426 2.13 -10.19 6.28
N ASP A 427 1.93 -8.93 6.70
CA ASP A 427 2.99 -7.92 6.68
C ASP A 427 4.12 -8.24 7.68
N SER A 428 3.84 -8.74 8.88
CA SER A 428 4.88 -9.24 9.77
C SER A 428 5.70 -10.38 9.13
N LEU A 429 5.03 -11.37 8.55
CA LEU A 429 5.67 -12.55 7.96
C LEU A 429 6.53 -12.21 6.74
N ARG A 430 6.14 -11.20 5.93
CA ARG A 430 6.91 -10.79 4.75
C ARG A 430 8.21 -10.07 5.10
N TYR A 431 8.26 -9.35 6.23
CA TYR A 431 9.50 -8.72 6.71
C TYR A 431 10.56 -9.76 7.08
N GLU A 432 10.16 -10.90 7.65
CA GLU A 432 11.07 -12.01 7.95
C GLU A 432 11.63 -12.70 6.70
N LYS A 433 10.98 -12.49 5.54
CA LYS A 433 11.44 -12.93 4.22
C LYS A 433 12.15 -11.82 3.44
N SER A 434 12.29 -10.63 4.02
CA SER A 434 12.78 -9.42 3.36
C SER A 434 12.04 -9.12 2.05
N TYR A 435 10.74 -9.45 1.95
CA TYR A 435 9.97 -9.13 0.75
C TYR A 435 9.65 -7.63 0.71
N ARG A 436 9.78 -7.04 -0.48
CA ARG A 436 9.70 -5.60 -0.74
C ARG A 436 8.31 -5.21 -1.21
N MET A 437 7.92 -3.96 -0.96
CA MET A 437 6.64 -3.43 -1.44
C MET A 437 6.84 -2.20 -2.34
N VAL A 438 6.00 -2.10 -3.38
CA VAL A 438 5.90 -0.90 -4.23
C VAL A 438 5.42 0.30 -3.40
N GLY A 439 6.09 1.43 -3.56
CA GLY A 439 5.89 2.66 -2.79
C GLY A 439 6.71 2.73 -1.49
N THR A 440 7.49 1.69 -1.16
CA THR A 440 8.41 1.71 -0.01
C THR A 440 9.84 1.33 -0.43
N GLU A 441 10.13 0.03 -0.50
CA GLU A 441 11.43 -0.51 -0.89
C GLU A 441 11.64 -0.45 -2.40
N ILE A 442 10.56 -0.39 -3.16
CA ILE A 442 10.54 -0.37 -4.61
C ILE A 442 9.78 0.90 -5.02
N SER A 443 10.44 1.81 -5.73
CA SER A 443 9.85 3.07 -6.19
C SER A 443 10.58 3.56 -7.45
N ILE A 444 10.00 4.53 -8.14
CA ILE A 444 10.64 5.23 -9.25
C ILE A 444 11.87 6.03 -8.81
N GLU A 445 12.00 6.33 -7.50
CA GLU A 445 13.17 6.99 -6.91
C GLU A 445 14.41 6.10 -6.80
N TYR A 446 14.25 4.78 -6.94
CA TYR A 446 15.32 3.80 -6.79
C TYR A 446 15.49 3.00 -8.06
N ALA A 447 16.74 2.82 -8.51
CA ALA A 447 17.01 1.82 -9.53
C ALA A 447 16.62 0.45 -8.99
N ALA A 448 16.18 -0.43 -9.89
CA ALA A 448 15.88 -1.80 -9.54
C ALA A 448 17.02 -2.50 -8.76
N TYR A 449 18.28 -2.19 -9.10
CA TYR A 449 19.46 -2.72 -8.40
C TYR A 449 19.65 -2.15 -6.99
N GLU A 450 19.32 -0.87 -6.75
CA GLU A 450 19.34 -0.31 -5.38
C GLU A 450 18.32 -1.01 -4.48
N SER A 451 17.22 -1.48 -5.07
CA SER A 451 16.16 -2.24 -4.39
C SER A 451 16.50 -3.72 -4.15
N GLY A 452 17.71 -4.16 -4.54
CA GLY A 452 18.17 -5.55 -4.43
C GLY A 452 17.46 -6.51 -5.40
N LEU A 453 16.99 -6.03 -6.54
CA LEU A 453 16.23 -6.82 -7.52
C LEU A 453 17.11 -7.49 -8.59
N ASP A 454 18.41 -7.65 -8.36
CA ASP A 454 19.37 -8.24 -9.31
C ASP A 454 18.89 -9.56 -9.92
N ARG A 455 18.23 -10.39 -9.10
CA ARG A 455 17.71 -11.70 -9.51
C ARG A 455 16.49 -11.63 -10.44
N PHE A 456 15.84 -10.48 -10.51
CA PHE A 456 14.62 -10.24 -11.29
C PHE A 456 14.86 -9.33 -12.50
N VAL A 457 16.07 -8.83 -12.70
CA VAL A 457 16.45 -7.98 -13.84
C VAL A 457 17.35 -8.76 -14.77
N HIS A 458 16.97 -8.86 -16.05
CA HIS A 458 17.73 -9.59 -17.05
C HIS A 458 18.10 -8.66 -18.23
N PRO A 459 19.16 -7.85 -18.10
CA PRO A 459 19.56 -6.87 -19.13
C PRO A 459 19.93 -7.52 -20.47
N ASP A 460 20.32 -8.80 -20.46
CA ASP A 460 20.72 -9.54 -21.66
C ASP A 460 19.54 -10.19 -22.39
N LYS A 461 18.29 -10.04 -21.92
CA LYS A 461 17.12 -10.67 -22.56
C LYS A 461 16.66 -9.95 -23.83
N GLY A 462 17.11 -8.72 -24.04
CA GLY A 462 16.66 -7.84 -25.12
C GLY A 462 16.31 -6.47 -24.58
N ASP A 463 15.66 -5.67 -25.42
CA ASP A 463 15.20 -4.33 -25.09
C ASP A 463 13.92 -4.37 -24.23
N PHE A 464 13.91 -3.59 -23.14
CA PHE A 464 12.76 -3.38 -22.28
C PHE A 464 12.76 -1.96 -21.72
N ILE A 465 11.59 -1.48 -21.33
CA ILE A 465 11.43 -0.10 -20.84
C ILE A 465 12.37 0.17 -19.66
N GLY A 466 13.14 1.25 -19.74
CA GLY A 466 14.07 1.68 -18.69
C GLY A 466 15.41 0.94 -18.67
N ARG A 467 15.67 0.00 -19.59
CA ARG A 467 16.92 -0.77 -19.64
C ARG A 467 18.16 0.11 -19.70
N GLU A 468 18.23 1.01 -20.67
CA GLU A 468 19.42 1.87 -20.88
C GLU A 468 19.66 2.78 -19.68
N ALA A 469 18.60 3.39 -19.13
CA ALA A 469 18.70 4.22 -17.94
C ALA A 469 19.18 3.42 -16.72
N LEU A 470 18.69 2.19 -16.54
CA LEU A 470 19.14 1.31 -15.47
C LEU A 470 20.62 0.91 -15.62
N LEU A 471 21.11 0.70 -16.86
CA LEU A 471 22.53 0.46 -17.12
C LEU A 471 23.37 1.71 -16.83
N ALA A 472 22.89 2.90 -17.20
CA ALA A 472 23.56 4.15 -16.86
C ALA A 472 23.65 4.39 -15.33
N TRP A 473 22.62 4.00 -14.57
CA TRP A 473 22.70 4.01 -13.10
C TRP A 473 23.78 3.08 -12.57
N ARG A 474 23.92 1.89 -13.16
CA ARG A 474 24.98 0.94 -12.78
C ARG A 474 26.38 1.49 -13.08
N GLU A 475 26.55 2.17 -14.21
CA GLU A 475 27.83 2.76 -14.61
C GLU A 475 28.25 3.95 -13.74
N ARG A 476 27.31 4.85 -13.39
CA ARG A 476 27.59 6.01 -12.54
C ARG A 476 27.81 5.65 -11.07
N GLY A 477 27.29 4.49 -10.65
CA GLY A 477 27.23 4.05 -9.25
C GLY A 477 25.90 4.40 -8.57
N PHE A 478 25.59 3.65 -7.51
CA PHE A 478 24.36 3.78 -6.74
C PHE A 478 24.54 4.72 -5.56
N ALA A 479 23.48 5.44 -5.20
CA ALA A 479 23.43 6.29 -4.00
C ALA A 479 22.91 5.50 -2.79
N ASN A 480 22.17 4.41 -3.03
CA ASN A 480 21.54 3.58 -2.03
C ASN A 480 21.84 2.10 -2.27
N SER A 481 21.77 1.33 -1.20
CA SER A 481 21.69 -0.12 -1.23
C SER A 481 20.61 -0.56 -0.24
N PHE A 482 19.74 -1.46 -0.70
CA PHE A 482 18.79 -2.14 0.15
C PHE A 482 19.51 -3.01 1.20
N VAL A 483 18.99 -3.00 2.42
CA VAL A 483 19.42 -3.89 3.51
C VAL A 483 18.24 -4.37 4.35
N THR A 484 18.42 -5.54 4.97
CA THR A 484 17.58 -5.99 6.09
C THR A 484 18.30 -5.70 7.41
N LEU A 485 17.60 -5.11 8.36
CA LEU A 485 18.13 -4.72 9.66
C LEU A 485 17.41 -5.48 10.79
N GLU A 486 18.18 -5.96 11.76
CA GLU A 486 17.67 -6.28 13.09
C GLU A 486 17.74 -5.02 13.96
N VAL A 487 16.65 -4.67 14.64
CA VAL A 487 16.59 -3.58 15.60
C VAL A 487 16.69 -4.17 17.01
N HIS A 488 17.75 -3.78 17.72
CA HIS A 488 18.09 -4.33 19.04
C HIS A 488 17.38 -3.59 20.16
N ASP A 489 17.21 -4.29 21.29
CA ASP A 489 16.70 -3.74 22.56
C ASP A 489 15.36 -3.02 22.43
N VAL A 490 14.53 -3.44 21.47
CA VAL A 490 13.17 -2.93 21.29
C VAL A 490 12.25 -3.49 22.38
N THR A 491 11.57 -2.59 23.10
CA THR A 491 10.62 -2.94 24.15
C THR A 491 9.19 -2.94 23.64
N ASP A 492 8.74 -1.79 23.11
CA ASP A 492 7.32 -1.54 22.85
C ASP A 492 7.02 -0.83 21.51
N ALA A 493 8.02 -0.53 20.68
CA ALA A 493 7.81 0.16 19.40
C ALA A 493 8.77 -0.33 18.32
N ASP A 494 8.24 -0.73 17.18
CA ASP A 494 9.01 -1.18 16.02
C ASP A 494 9.16 -0.04 15.00
N ALA A 495 10.08 -0.18 14.03
CA ALA A 495 10.19 0.78 12.93
C ALA A 495 8.93 0.75 12.07
N LEU A 496 8.50 1.91 11.56
CA LEU A 496 7.28 2.04 10.74
C LEU A 496 7.58 2.47 9.30
N GLY A 497 8.80 2.97 9.06
CA GLY A 497 9.19 3.60 7.80
C GLY A 497 9.49 5.08 7.99
N ASN A 498 10.36 5.61 7.14
CA ASN A 498 10.97 6.94 7.25
C ASN A 498 11.75 7.19 8.55
N ASN A 499 11.99 6.16 9.37
CA ASN A 499 12.87 6.26 10.53
C ASN A 499 14.29 6.60 10.06
N PRO A 500 14.94 7.65 10.60
CA PRO A 500 16.28 8.04 10.18
C PRO A 500 17.33 7.06 10.71
N ILE A 501 18.31 6.73 9.86
CA ILE A 501 19.43 5.84 10.20
C ILE A 501 20.72 6.65 10.19
N TYR A 502 21.52 6.49 11.24
CA TYR A 502 22.75 7.24 11.47
C TYR A 502 23.98 6.35 11.61
N GLN A 503 25.11 6.87 11.13
CA GLN A 503 26.44 6.43 11.55
C GLN A 503 27.06 7.56 12.38
N GLY A 504 27.21 7.37 13.68
CA GLY A 504 27.51 8.47 14.60
C GLY A 504 26.38 9.52 14.58
N ASN A 505 26.71 10.73 14.10
CA ASN A 505 25.76 11.85 13.98
C ASN A 505 25.32 12.12 12.53
N GLU A 506 25.89 11.41 11.56
CA GLU A 506 25.58 11.60 10.14
C GLU A 506 24.37 10.78 9.75
N LEU A 507 23.39 11.38 9.05
CA LEU A 507 22.27 10.67 8.46
C LEU A 507 22.74 9.91 7.22
N VAL A 508 22.63 8.58 7.24
CA VAL A 508 23.21 7.70 6.22
C VAL A 508 22.18 6.84 5.49
N GLY A 509 20.90 6.98 5.85
CA GLY A 509 19.83 6.22 5.24
C GLY A 509 18.51 6.40 5.99
N ARG A 510 17.52 5.62 5.57
CA ARG A 510 16.21 5.55 6.22
C ARG A 510 15.69 4.12 6.20
N ALA A 511 14.92 3.76 7.23
CA ALA A 511 14.02 2.61 7.12
C ALA A 511 12.95 2.94 6.08
N THR A 512 12.66 2.03 5.18
CA THR A 512 11.52 2.12 4.26
C THR A 512 10.25 1.52 4.89
N GLY A 513 10.43 0.63 5.87
CA GLY A 513 9.39 0.17 6.78
C GLY A 513 9.96 -0.84 7.79
N GLY A 514 9.15 -1.29 8.75
CA GLY A 514 9.53 -2.31 9.70
C GLY A 514 8.34 -2.99 10.36
N ASN A 515 8.60 -4.12 11.03
CA ASN A 515 7.62 -4.87 11.79
C ASN A 515 8.34 -5.85 12.75
N TYR A 516 7.60 -6.41 13.70
CA TYR A 516 8.12 -7.49 14.53
C TYR A 516 7.97 -8.83 13.82
N GLY A 517 9.08 -9.55 13.66
CA GLY A 517 9.11 -10.92 13.16
C GLY A 517 8.78 -11.92 14.26
N PHE A 518 7.52 -12.36 14.33
CA PHE A 518 7.05 -13.26 15.40
C PHE A 518 7.62 -14.68 15.34
N ARG A 519 8.08 -15.16 14.18
CA ARG A 519 8.75 -16.47 14.06
C ARG A 519 10.21 -16.36 14.51
N LEU A 520 10.82 -15.19 14.37
CA LEU A 520 12.20 -14.91 14.78
C LEU A 520 12.34 -14.35 16.20
N GLY A 521 11.28 -13.76 16.74
CA GLY A 521 11.32 -13.05 18.02
C GLY A 521 12.12 -11.75 17.97
N LYS A 522 12.15 -11.07 16.80
CA LYS A 522 13.03 -9.92 16.53
C LYS A 522 12.26 -8.76 15.91
N SER A 523 12.64 -7.53 16.24
CA SER A 523 12.21 -6.36 15.49
C SER A 523 13.04 -6.23 14.21
N LEU A 524 12.38 -6.08 13.07
CA LEU A 524 13.01 -6.01 11.75
C LEU A 524 12.68 -4.71 11.06
N ALA A 525 13.62 -4.19 10.29
CA ALA A 525 13.39 -3.09 9.36
C ALA A 525 14.00 -3.41 7.99
N LEU A 526 13.32 -2.96 6.93
CA LEU A 526 13.92 -2.84 5.61
C LEU A 526 14.36 -1.40 5.43
N ALA A 527 15.48 -1.19 4.75
CA ALA A 527 16.08 0.13 4.67
C ALA A 527 16.85 0.35 3.37
N MET A 528 16.98 1.63 3.02
CA MET A 528 17.95 2.13 2.05
C MET A 528 19.06 2.84 2.83
N VAL A 529 20.30 2.38 2.66
CA VAL A 529 21.50 2.98 3.27
C VAL A 529 22.54 3.27 2.18
N ARG A 530 23.53 4.12 2.49
CA ARG A 530 24.66 4.30 1.57
C ARG A 530 25.36 2.96 1.28
N PRO A 531 25.75 2.66 0.02
CA PRO A 531 26.26 1.35 -0.37
C PRO A 531 27.44 0.82 0.46
N GLU A 532 28.34 1.69 0.89
CA GLU A 532 29.50 1.33 1.71
C GLU A 532 29.14 0.84 3.13
N LEU A 533 27.90 1.06 3.57
CA LEU A 533 27.39 0.63 4.87
C LEU A 533 26.50 -0.63 4.77
N ALA A 534 26.31 -1.18 3.57
CA ALA A 534 25.39 -2.30 3.34
C ALA A 534 25.99 -3.69 3.66
N ALA A 535 27.24 -3.76 4.11
CA ALA A 535 27.89 -5.02 4.46
C ALA A 535 27.20 -5.69 5.67
N LEU A 536 27.08 -7.02 5.64
CA LEU A 536 26.57 -7.82 6.77
C LEU A 536 27.39 -7.54 8.04
N GLY A 537 26.70 -7.41 9.17
CA GLY A 537 27.30 -7.12 10.47
C GLY A 537 27.61 -5.63 10.71
N THR A 538 27.42 -4.75 9.71
CA THR A 538 27.51 -3.30 9.93
C THR A 538 26.51 -2.87 11.01
N GLU A 539 27.00 -2.17 12.02
CA GLU A 539 26.18 -1.59 13.09
C GLU A 539 25.92 -0.11 12.83
N LEU A 540 24.65 0.28 12.92
CA LEU A 540 24.17 1.65 12.75
C LEU A 540 23.23 2.01 13.92
N ARG A 541 22.71 3.23 13.92
CA ARG A 541 21.74 3.71 14.90
C ARG A 541 20.44 4.14 14.21
N MET A 542 19.29 3.73 14.72
CA MET A 542 17.97 4.14 14.21
C MET A 542 17.18 4.84 15.30
N ASN A 543 16.53 5.96 14.99
CA ASN A 543 15.63 6.62 15.92
C ASN A 543 14.19 6.12 15.76
N ILE A 544 13.59 5.63 16.84
CA ILE A 544 12.20 5.20 16.93
C ILE A 544 11.55 5.97 18.07
N LEU A 545 10.59 6.85 17.74
CA LEU A 545 9.85 7.69 18.69
C LEU A 545 10.75 8.45 19.69
N GLY A 546 11.85 9.02 19.19
CA GLY A 546 12.80 9.78 20.01
C GLY A 546 13.80 8.93 20.77
N SER A 547 13.71 7.60 20.71
CA SER A 547 14.67 6.67 21.32
C SER A 547 15.62 6.11 20.27
N ASP A 548 16.91 6.07 20.59
CA ASP A 548 17.93 5.53 19.70
C ASP A 548 18.15 4.04 19.95
N HIS A 549 18.01 3.25 18.89
CA HIS A 549 18.25 1.82 18.89
C HIS A 549 19.49 1.48 18.06
N LYS A 550 20.29 0.52 18.55
CA LYS A 550 21.30 -0.13 17.70
C LYS A 550 20.58 -0.95 16.64
N VAL A 551 21.05 -0.88 15.40
CA VAL A 551 20.59 -1.76 14.32
C VAL A 551 21.78 -2.44 13.66
N THR A 552 21.60 -3.68 13.21
CA THR A 552 22.65 -4.45 12.53
C THR A 552 22.14 -4.91 11.17
N VAL A 553 22.96 -4.74 10.14
CA VAL A 553 22.72 -5.34 8.82
C VAL A 553 22.83 -6.85 8.91
N ILE A 554 21.74 -7.55 8.60
CA ILE A 554 21.63 -9.01 8.63
C ILE A 554 21.37 -9.57 7.24
N GLU A 555 21.52 -10.89 7.08
CA GLU A 555 21.19 -11.56 5.83
C GLU A 555 19.72 -11.35 5.44
N GLU A 556 19.48 -11.20 4.14
CA GLU A 556 18.12 -11.16 3.61
C GLU A 556 17.40 -12.48 3.87
N SER A 557 16.08 -12.40 4.05
CA SER A 557 15.22 -13.53 4.39
C SER A 557 15.73 -14.26 5.64
N PRO A 558 15.89 -13.58 6.80
CA PRO A 558 16.39 -14.20 8.02
C PRO A 558 15.56 -15.41 8.49
N TYR A 559 14.29 -15.50 8.06
CA TYR A 559 13.50 -16.73 8.19
C TYR A 559 13.57 -17.59 6.92
N ASP A 560 14.02 -18.84 7.08
CA ASP A 560 14.15 -19.82 5.98
C ASP A 560 14.88 -19.22 4.74
N PRO A 561 16.15 -18.81 4.87
CA PRO A 561 16.88 -18.11 3.80
C PRO A 561 17.02 -18.93 2.52
N LYS A 562 16.95 -20.27 2.63
CA LYS A 562 17.02 -21.20 1.50
C LYS A 562 15.66 -21.48 0.85
N ASN A 563 14.57 -20.94 1.40
CA ASN A 563 13.19 -21.20 0.98
C ASN A 563 12.84 -22.70 0.99
N GLU A 564 13.37 -23.45 1.95
CA GLU A 564 13.11 -24.89 2.11
C GLU A 564 11.63 -25.14 2.42
N ARG A 565 10.99 -24.31 3.24
CA ARG A 565 9.56 -24.46 3.60
C ARG A 565 8.64 -24.20 2.41
N LEU A 566 8.90 -23.13 1.66
CA LEU A 566 8.15 -22.81 0.43
C LEU A 566 8.23 -23.94 -0.61
N ARG A 567 9.39 -24.60 -0.69
CA ARG A 567 9.71 -25.64 -1.68
C ARG A 567 9.41 -27.08 -1.23
N ALA A 568 9.14 -27.28 0.07
CA ALA A 568 8.86 -28.57 0.71
C ALA A 568 7.68 -29.33 0.09
#